data_AF-S0KTS1-F1
#
_entry.id   AF-S0KTS1-F1
#
_cell.length_a   1.000
_cell.length_b   1.000
_cell.length_c   1.000
_cell.angle_alpha   90.00
_cell.angle_beta   90.00
_cell.angle_gamma   90.00
#
_symmetry.space_group_name_H-M   'P 1'
#
loop_
_entity.id
_entity.type
_entity.pdbx_description
1 polymer ?
#
loop_
_entity_poly.entity_id
_entity_poly.type
_entity_poly.pdbx_seq_one_letter_code
_entity_poly.pdbx_strand_id
1 'polypeptide(L)'
;MIPDGCVNFAFLGQFAQTPRDTIFTTEYSVRTAMEAVYGLFTIDRAVPEVWASVYDVRALLDSSVRLMDGKSPLDIELPYHLDVIKKPLIKKIQGTILEDLLVNYSPLR
;
A
#
# COMPACT_ATOMS: atom_id res chain seq x y z
N MET A 1 -0.40 9.29 -19.34
CA MET A 1 0.80 10.09 -19.72
C MET A 1 0.99 10.14 -21.25
N ILE A 2 1.04 9.01 -21.99
CA ILE A 2 0.92 8.98 -23.46
C ILE A 2 -0.58 8.86 -23.78
N PRO A 3 -1.20 9.81 -24.50
CA PRO A 3 -2.58 9.68 -24.92
C PRO A 3 -2.77 8.52 -25.90
N ASP A 4 -3.93 7.87 -25.89
CA ASP A 4 -4.26 6.78 -26.79
C ASP A 4 -4.09 7.20 -28.27
N GLY A 5 -3.40 6.38 -29.06
CA GLY A 5 -3.11 6.64 -30.47
C GLY A 5 -1.96 7.62 -30.73
N CYS A 6 -1.33 8.17 -29.69
CA CYS A 6 -0.17 9.04 -29.85
C CYS A 6 1.11 8.21 -30.12
N VAL A 7 1.91 8.65 -31.10
CA VAL A 7 3.12 7.93 -31.55
C VAL A 7 4.44 8.65 -31.26
N ASN A 8 4.39 9.95 -30.89
CA ASN A 8 5.59 10.79 -30.76
C ASN A 8 5.45 11.94 -29.73
N PHE A 9 4.44 11.90 -28.86
CA PHE A 9 4.18 12.96 -27.90
C PHE A 9 3.68 12.39 -26.55
N ALA A 10 4.03 13.08 -25.45
CA ALA A 10 3.67 12.69 -24.09
C ALA A 10 3.56 13.91 -23.16
N PHE A 11 2.69 13.84 -22.15
CA PHE A 11 2.60 14.84 -21.07
C PHE A 11 3.38 14.39 -19.86
N LEU A 12 4.28 15.21 -19.32
CA LEU A 12 5.11 14.84 -18.16
C LEU A 12 4.78 15.68 -16.93
N GLY A 13 5.17 15.18 -15.76
CA GLY A 13 5.15 15.93 -14.51
C GLY A 13 3.80 15.88 -13.79
N GLN A 14 3.63 16.81 -12.86
CA GLN A 14 2.61 16.78 -11.80
C GLN A 14 1.16 16.91 -12.28
N PHE A 15 0.96 17.26 -13.55
CA PHE A 15 -0.35 17.42 -14.17
C PHE A 15 -0.64 16.33 -15.21
N ALA A 16 0.28 15.37 -15.41
CA ALA A 16 0.05 14.20 -16.24
C ALA A 16 -0.61 13.10 -15.41
N GLN A 17 -1.44 12.27 -16.04
CA GLN A 17 -2.11 11.15 -15.36
C GLN A 17 -1.23 9.89 -15.39
N THR A 18 -0.96 9.32 -14.22
CA THR A 18 -0.48 7.94 -14.00
C THR A 18 -1.22 7.28 -12.81
N PRO A 19 -1.45 5.96 -12.79
CA PRO A 19 -2.15 5.28 -11.69
C PRO A 19 -1.36 5.28 -10.35
N ARG A 20 -2.09 5.35 -9.22
CA ARG A 20 -1.66 5.09 -7.82
C ARG A 20 -0.54 5.98 -7.23
N ASP A 21 0.22 6.71 -8.02
CA ASP A 21 1.32 7.54 -7.51
C ASP A 21 0.84 8.91 -6.99
N THR A 22 1.67 9.58 -6.19
CA THR A 22 1.33 10.82 -5.47
C THR A 22 1.97 12.04 -6.12
N ILE A 23 1.15 12.96 -6.62
CA ILE A 23 1.61 14.28 -7.10
C ILE A 23 2.19 15.12 -5.95
N PHE A 24 2.79 16.26 -6.28
CA PHE A 24 3.56 17.09 -5.35
C PHE A 24 4.85 16.40 -4.85
N THR A 25 5.33 15.39 -5.56
CA THR A 25 6.58 14.68 -5.25
C THR A 25 7.51 14.70 -6.46
N THR A 26 8.82 14.72 -6.22
CA THR A 26 9.81 14.58 -7.30
C THR A 26 9.71 13.21 -7.98
N GLU A 27 9.37 12.17 -7.21
CA GLU A 27 9.14 10.80 -7.69
C GLU A 27 8.11 10.77 -8.82
N TYR A 28 6.98 11.46 -8.69
CA TYR A 28 5.95 11.51 -9.74
C TYR A 28 6.46 12.11 -11.05
N SER A 29 7.28 13.16 -10.98
CA SER A 29 7.92 13.75 -12.17
C SER A 29 8.86 12.76 -12.84
N VAL A 30 9.64 12.00 -12.06
CA VAL A 30 10.56 10.99 -12.59
C VAL A 30 9.80 9.80 -13.18
N ARG A 31 8.74 9.32 -12.49
CA ARG A 31 7.87 8.23 -12.98
C ARG A 31 7.24 8.57 -14.32
N THR A 32 6.57 9.71 -14.41
CA THR A 32 5.89 10.12 -15.66
C THR A 32 6.89 10.26 -16.81
N ALA A 33 8.10 10.77 -16.55
CA ALA A 33 9.18 10.81 -17.54
C ALA A 33 9.65 9.40 -17.96
N MET A 34 9.85 8.50 -17.00
CA MET A 34 10.30 7.13 -17.26
C MET A 34 9.27 6.36 -18.08
N GLU A 35 8.00 6.38 -17.68
CA GLU A 35 6.89 5.76 -18.41
C GLU A 35 6.81 6.30 -19.86
N ALA A 36 7.07 7.61 -20.06
CA ALA A 36 6.98 8.25 -21.37
C ALA A 36 8.04 7.78 -22.33
N VAL A 37 9.28 7.82 -21.87
CA VAL A 37 10.43 7.38 -22.65
C VAL A 37 10.31 5.89 -22.94
N TYR A 38 9.91 5.09 -21.95
CA TYR A 38 9.77 3.65 -22.11
C TYR A 38 8.66 3.28 -23.11
N GLY A 39 7.51 3.96 -23.02
CA GLY A 39 6.39 3.75 -23.94
C GLY A 39 6.67 4.22 -25.37
N LEU A 40 7.24 5.42 -25.55
CA LEU A 40 7.49 5.98 -26.89
C LEU A 40 8.65 5.29 -27.63
N PHE A 41 9.69 4.86 -26.91
CA PHE A 41 10.88 4.24 -27.51
C PHE A 41 10.87 2.71 -27.43
N THR A 42 9.79 2.11 -26.93
CA THR A 42 9.64 0.64 -26.82
C THR A 42 10.84 0.01 -26.08
N ILE A 43 11.22 0.59 -24.94
CA ILE A 43 12.32 0.08 -24.14
C ILE A 43 11.90 -1.24 -23.51
N ASP A 44 12.64 -2.31 -23.77
CA ASP A 44 12.37 -3.66 -23.26
C ASP A 44 12.83 -3.83 -21.80
N ARG A 45 12.21 -3.03 -20.92
CA ARG A 45 12.41 -3.10 -19.47
C ARG A 45 11.16 -2.55 -18.79
N ALA A 46 10.71 -3.19 -17.71
CA ALA A 46 9.57 -2.69 -16.95
C ALA A 46 9.94 -1.42 -16.15
N VAL A 47 9.01 -0.47 -16.10
CA VAL A 47 9.03 0.62 -15.11
C VAL A 47 8.61 0.05 -13.76
N PRO A 48 9.33 0.31 -12.67
CA PRO A 48 8.95 -0.18 -11.35
C PRO A 48 7.59 0.38 -10.94
N GLU A 49 6.71 -0.46 -10.39
CA GLU A 49 5.42 -0.02 -9.87
C GLU A 49 5.57 0.90 -8.64
N VAL A 50 4.49 1.58 -8.28
CA VAL A 50 4.43 2.29 -6.98
C VAL A 50 4.53 1.27 -5.86
N TRP A 51 5.34 1.56 -4.84
CA TRP A 51 5.54 0.67 -3.71
C TRP A 51 4.22 0.11 -3.16
N ALA A 52 4.12 -1.21 -3.10
CA ALA A 52 2.89 -1.92 -2.82
C ALA A 52 2.54 -2.02 -1.32
N SER A 53 2.91 -1.03 -0.50
CA SER A 53 2.65 -1.04 0.95
C SER A 53 1.18 -1.23 1.30
N VAL A 54 0.27 -0.68 0.50
CA VAL A 54 -1.19 -0.83 0.67
C VAL A 54 -1.68 -2.28 0.51
N TYR A 55 -0.87 -3.16 -0.06
CA TYR A 55 -1.16 -4.59 -0.20
C TYR A 55 -0.30 -5.47 0.72
N ASP A 56 0.69 -4.89 1.40
CA ASP A 56 1.51 -5.62 2.36
C ASP A 56 0.81 -5.69 3.72
N VAL A 57 0.30 -6.87 4.08
CA VAL A 57 -0.38 -7.12 5.36
C VAL A 57 0.44 -6.69 6.56
N ARG A 58 1.78 -6.73 6.48
CA ARG A 58 2.68 -6.29 7.56
C ARG A 58 2.64 -4.79 7.71
N ALA A 59 2.70 -4.05 6.59
CA ALA A 59 2.58 -2.59 6.60
C ALA A 59 1.19 -2.14 7.06
N LEU A 60 0.14 -2.88 6.69
CA LEU A 60 -1.22 -2.61 7.15
C LEU A 60 -1.38 -2.81 8.66
N LEU A 61 -0.86 -3.90 9.23
CA LEU A 61 -0.87 -4.15 10.67
C LEU A 61 -0.09 -3.05 11.43
N ASP A 62 1.13 -2.78 10.99
CA ASP A 62 2.01 -1.78 11.59
C ASP A 62 1.42 -0.36 11.51
N SER A 63 0.79 0.01 10.38
CA SER A 63 0.07 1.27 10.24
C SER A 63 -1.14 1.36 11.16
N SER A 64 -1.85 0.25 11.37
CA SER A 64 -3.03 0.20 12.25
C SER A 64 -2.63 0.48 13.69
N VAL A 65 -1.56 -0.14 14.19
CA VAL A 65 -1.00 0.12 15.53
C VAL A 65 -0.63 1.60 15.69
N ARG A 66 0.06 2.18 14.70
CA ARG A 66 0.47 3.58 14.74
C ARG A 66 -0.71 4.55 14.72
N LEU A 67 -1.77 4.24 13.98
CA LEU A 67 -3.00 5.04 13.96
C LEU A 67 -3.76 5.00 15.29
N MET A 68 -3.49 4.02 16.15
CA MET A 68 -4.13 3.84 17.46
C MET A 68 -3.20 4.20 18.62
N ASP A 69 -2.25 5.12 18.39
CA ASP A 69 -1.31 5.59 19.39
C ASP A 69 -0.50 4.46 20.05
N GLY A 70 -0.18 3.42 19.27
CA GLY A 70 0.59 2.27 19.73
C GLY A 70 -0.22 1.19 20.44
N LYS A 71 -1.54 1.29 20.49
CA LYS A 71 -2.38 0.21 21.02
C LYS A 71 -2.54 -0.93 20.00
N SER A 72 -2.68 -2.17 20.50
CA SER A 72 -2.95 -3.31 19.63
C SER A 72 -4.35 -3.19 19.02
N PRO A 73 -4.55 -3.54 17.73
CA PRO A 73 -5.87 -3.63 17.12
C PRO A 73 -6.81 -4.60 17.83
N LEU A 74 -6.26 -5.54 18.60
CA LEU A 74 -7.04 -6.48 19.41
C LEU A 74 -7.70 -5.81 20.64
N ASP A 75 -7.15 -4.68 21.09
CA ASP A 75 -7.58 -3.97 22.31
C ASP A 75 -8.66 -2.92 22.05
N ILE A 76 -9.01 -2.64 20.78
CA ILE A 76 -10.04 -1.65 20.42
C ILE A 76 -11.40 -2.14 20.88
N GLU A 77 -12.13 -1.41 21.73
CA GLU A 77 -13.53 -1.70 22.01
C GLU A 77 -14.37 -1.61 20.72
N LEU A 78 -14.92 -2.74 20.25
CA LEU A 78 -15.74 -2.74 19.05
C LEU A 78 -17.18 -2.39 19.43
N PRO A 79 -17.88 -1.54 18.66
CA PRO A 79 -19.29 -1.27 18.93
C PRO A 79 -20.14 -2.55 18.78
N TYR A 80 -21.26 -2.62 19.51
CA TYR A 80 -22.20 -3.76 19.55
C TYR A 80 -21.64 -5.03 20.23
N HIS A 81 -22.29 -6.17 20.01
CA HIS A 81 -21.92 -7.48 20.58
C HIS A 81 -20.69 -8.13 19.90
N LEU A 82 -19.94 -7.38 19.08
CA LEU A 82 -18.78 -7.90 18.33
C LEU A 82 -17.58 -8.23 19.24
N ASP A 83 -17.50 -7.62 20.43
CA ASP A 83 -16.48 -7.96 21.43
C ASP A 83 -16.56 -9.43 21.88
N VAL A 84 -17.74 -10.03 21.84
CA VAL A 84 -17.95 -11.44 22.20
C VAL A 84 -17.28 -12.38 21.18
N ILE A 85 -17.08 -11.93 19.95
CA ILE A 85 -16.48 -12.72 18.85
C ILE A 85 -14.94 -12.69 18.89
N LYS A 86 -14.33 -11.73 19.59
CA LYS A 86 -12.86 -11.63 19.68
C LYS A 86 -12.21 -12.86 20.31
N LYS A 87 -12.74 -13.31 21.46
CA LYS A 87 -12.18 -14.46 22.20
C LYS A 87 -12.15 -15.75 21.37
N PRO A 88 -13.25 -16.19 20.72
CA PRO A 88 -13.20 -17.38 19.88
C PRO A 88 -12.33 -17.19 18.63
N LEU A 89 -12.26 -15.97 18.07
CA LEU A 89 -11.42 -15.68 16.92
C LEU A 89 -9.93 -15.78 17.26
N ILE A 90 -9.48 -15.16 18.35
CA ILE A 90 -8.10 -15.26 18.84
C ILE A 90 -7.74 -16.73 19.11
N LYS A 91 -8.63 -17.48 19.77
CA LYS A 91 -8.40 -18.92 20.03
C LYS A 91 -8.25 -19.75 18.74
N LYS A 92 -8.89 -19.34 17.65
CA LYS A 92 -8.78 -20.01 16.34
C LYS A 92 -7.50 -19.65 15.59
N ILE A 93 -6.97 -18.45 15.85
CA ILE A 93 -5.74 -17.93 15.24
C ILE A 93 -4.49 -18.43 15.99
N GLN A 94 -4.62 -18.77 17.27
CA GLN A 94 -3.55 -19.37 18.07
C GLN A 94 -2.96 -20.62 17.42
N GLY A 95 -1.63 -20.71 17.41
CA GLY A 95 -0.84 -21.77 16.78
C GLY A 95 -0.71 -21.67 15.27
N THR A 96 -1.09 -20.54 14.66
CA THR A 96 -1.01 -20.33 13.19
C THR A 96 -0.06 -19.20 12.82
N ILE A 97 0.32 -19.12 11.54
CA ILE A 97 1.15 -18.03 10.99
C ILE A 97 0.51 -16.64 11.22
N LEU A 98 -0.82 -16.58 11.33
CA LEU A 98 -1.53 -15.34 11.63
C LEU A 98 -1.23 -14.85 13.05
N GLU A 99 -1.04 -15.76 14.02
CA GLU A 99 -0.59 -15.38 15.37
C GLU A 99 0.81 -14.78 15.30
N ASP A 100 1.75 -15.42 14.59
CA ASP A 100 3.12 -14.91 14.46
C ASP A 100 3.15 -13.53 13.77
N LEU A 101 2.32 -13.32 12.74
CA LEU A 101 2.21 -12.02 12.07
C LEU A 101 1.68 -10.93 13.02
N LEU A 102 0.64 -11.24 13.79
CA LEU A 102 0.09 -10.32 14.78
C LEU A 102 1.12 -10.05 15.89
N VAL A 103 1.81 -11.07 16.40
CA VAL A 103 2.78 -10.88 17.49
C VAL A 103 4.02 -10.11 17.04
N ASN A 104 4.47 -10.25 15.79
CA ASN A 104 5.69 -9.59 15.31
C ASN A 104 5.46 -8.16 14.78
N TYR A 105 4.30 -7.90 14.18
CA TYR A 105 4.00 -6.60 13.55
C TYR A 105 2.94 -5.79 14.29
N SER A 106 2.33 -6.36 15.32
CA SER A 106 1.42 -5.66 16.23
C SER A 106 1.95 -5.30 17.64
N PRO A 107 3.22 -5.58 18.06
CA PRO A 107 3.62 -5.37 19.45
C PRO A 107 4.19 -3.97 19.67
N LEU A 108 3.36 -3.06 20.17
CA LEU A 108 3.83 -2.15 21.22
C LEU A 108 3.25 -2.70 22.52
N ARG A 109 4.16 -3.14 23.39
CA ARG A 109 3.90 -3.63 24.74
C ARG A 109 3.42 -2.49 25.64
#